data_AF-A0A9P0K049-F1
#
_entry.id   AF-A0A9P0K049-F1
#
_cell.length_a   1.000
_cell.length_b   1.000
_cell.length_c   1.000
_cell.angle_alpha   90.00
_cell.angle_beta   90.00
_cell.angle_gamma   90.00
#
_symmetry.space_group_name_H-M   'P 1'
#
loop_
_entity.id
_entity.type
_entity.pdbx_description
1 polymer ?
#
loop_
_entity_poly.entity_id
_entity_poly.type
_entity_poly.pdbx_seq_one_letter_code
_entity_poly.pdbx_strand_id
1 'polypeptide(L)'
;MSSDEEGATCEENAQVKFVELLENYKVVLQKSQVPTMKKVKEAALMKLEAEWQALSGKAIGAVQVVVPPPIETAVSVEVISSEFHSSVMVVETATGSLSKKKKKACLPETSETQNLSTAELQRLVLLEQLQVMRLKKRKLMRELAENESEKELVTEHDNVYPQL
;
A
#
# COMPACT_ATOMS: atom_id res chain seq x y z
N MET A 1 44.83 6.20 2.12
CA MET A 1 44.02 7.13 1.31
C MET A 1 42.98 6.31 0.61
N SER A 2 41.75 6.34 1.11
CA SER A 2 40.59 5.63 0.55
C SER A 2 39.47 6.65 0.47
N SER A 3 39.02 6.92 -0.76
CA SER A 3 38.06 7.96 -1.10
C SER A 3 37.00 7.35 -2.04
N ASP A 4 36.27 6.35 -1.55
CA ASP A 4 35.29 5.58 -2.33
C ASP A 4 33.96 5.39 -1.54
N GLU A 5 33.41 6.46 -0.95
CA GLU A 5 32.14 6.43 -0.17
C GLU A 5 31.18 7.59 -0.58
N GLU A 6 31.08 7.93 -1.87
CA GLU A 6 30.12 8.94 -2.39
C GLU A 6 29.18 8.39 -3.49
N GLY A 7 28.77 7.12 -3.37
CA GLY A 7 27.93 6.46 -4.39
C GLY A 7 26.41 6.42 -4.09
N ALA A 8 25.98 6.60 -2.84
CA ALA A 8 24.66 6.14 -2.40
C ALA A 8 23.54 7.21 -2.31
N THR A 9 23.84 8.51 -2.38
CA THR A 9 22.84 9.57 -2.11
C THR A 9 22.06 10.06 -3.33
N CYS A 10 22.37 9.59 -4.54
CA CYS A 10 21.74 10.10 -5.75
C CYS A 10 20.36 9.47 -6.02
N GLU A 11 20.14 8.20 -5.66
CA GLU A 11 18.90 7.48 -5.99
C GLU A 11 17.74 7.79 -5.04
N GLU A 12 18.00 7.95 -3.74
CA GLU A 12 16.95 8.30 -2.76
C GLU A 12 16.33 9.67 -3.06
N ASN A 13 17.13 10.62 -3.54
CA ASN A 13 16.65 11.95 -3.94
C ASN A 13 15.77 11.90 -5.21
N ALA A 14 15.94 10.90 -6.07
CA ALA A 14 15.14 10.78 -7.28
C ALA A 14 13.69 10.38 -6.93
N GLN A 15 13.49 9.47 -5.98
CA GLN A 15 12.15 9.05 -5.57
C GLN A 15 11.36 10.19 -4.93
N VAL A 16 11.98 10.97 -4.04
CA VAL A 16 11.32 12.12 -3.39
C VAL A 16 10.88 13.15 -4.43
N LYS A 17 11.78 13.52 -5.36
CA LYS A 17 11.45 14.45 -6.45
C LYS A 17 10.36 13.92 -7.37
N PHE A 18 10.31 12.61 -7.61
CA PHE A 18 9.23 12.00 -8.40
C PHE A 18 7.87 12.11 -7.69
N VAL A 19 7.84 11.91 -6.37
CA VAL A 19 6.61 12.05 -5.57
C VAL A 19 6.13 13.50 -5.58
N GLU A 20 7.03 14.48 -5.37
CA GLU A 20 6.70 15.90 -5.47
C GLU A 20 6.13 16.26 -6.86
N LEU A 21 6.71 15.70 -7.92
CA LEU A 21 6.20 15.88 -9.28
C LEU A 21 4.78 15.31 -9.43
N LEU A 22 4.51 14.12 -8.88
CA LEU A 22 3.18 13.49 -8.92
C LEU A 22 2.12 14.31 -8.19
N GLU A 23 2.48 15.07 -7.15
CA GLU A 23 1.54 15.95 -6.45
C GLU A 23 1.01 17.08 -7.34
N ASN A 24 1.82 17.55 -8.29
CA ASN A 24 1.40 18.54 -9.30
C ASN A 24 0.49 17.94 -10.38
N TYR A 25 0.51 16.61 -10.54
CA TYR A 25 -0.20 15.88 -11.60
C TYR A 25 -1.25 14.89 -11.06
N LYS A 26 -2.04 15.30 -10.04
CA LYS A 26 -3.05 14.44 -9.38
C LYS A 26 -4.05 13.75 -10.32
N VAL A 27 -4.33 14.33 -11.48
CA VAL A 27 -5.23 13.75 -12.49
C VAL A 27 -4.74 12.37 -12.98
N VAL A 28 -3.43 12.15 -13.00
CA VAL A 28 -2.82 10.87 -13.38
C VAL A 28 -3.16 9.77 -12.37
N LEU A 29 -3.26 10.13 -11.08
CA LEU A 29 -3.55 9.20 -9.98
C LEU A 29 -5.04 8.85 -9.84
N GLN A 30 -5.94 9.64 -10.44
CA GLN A 30 -7.37 9.40 -10.33
C GLN A 30 -7.76 8.11 -11.06
N LYS A 31 -8.53 7.22 -10.41
CA LYS A 31 -9.13 6.06 -11.10
C LYS A 31 -10.40 6.50 -11.81
N SER A 32 -10.31 6.71 -13.13
CA SER A 32 -11.44 7.12 -13.97
C SER A 32 -11.33 6.42 -15.32
N GLN A 33 -12.46 5.89 -15.78
CA GLN A 33 -12.64 5.23 -17.08
C GLN A 33 -13.37 6.13 -18.10
N VAL A 34 -13.66 7.38 -17.73
CA VAL A 34 -14.36 8.32 -18.62
C VAL A 34 -13.44 8.68 -19.80
N PRO A 35 -13.87 8.52 -21.07
CA PRO A 35 -13.00 8.78 -22.23
C PRO A 35 -12.38 10.17 -22.27
N THR A 36 -13.14 11.20 -21.85
CA THR A 36 -12.64 12.58 -21.76
C THR A 36 -11.48 12.70 -20.77
N MET A 37 -11.58 12.04 -19.61
CA MET A 37 -10.52 12.01 -18.61
C MET A 37 -9.31 11.20 -19.05
N LYS A 38 -9.50 10.18 -19.88
CA LYS A 38 -8.38 9.44 -20.47
C LYS A 38 -7.49 10.35 -21.31
N LYS A 39 -8.07 11.21 -22.17
CA LYS A 39 -7.31 12.18 -22.97
C LYS A 39 -6.54 13.19 -22.11
N VAL A 40 -7.18 13.70 -21.04
CA VAL A 40 -6.53 14.64 -20.10
C VAL A 40 -5.37 13.96 -19.37
N LYS A 41 -5.52 12.70 -18.97
CA LYS A 41 -4.45 11.92 -18.35
C LYS A 41 -3.29 11.66 -19.28
N GLU A 42 -3.56 11.29 -20.53
CA GLU A 42 -2.50 11.07 -21.54
C GLU A 42 -1.70 12.36 -21.77
N ALA A 43 -2.36 13.51 -21.86
CA ALA A 43 -1.69 14.80 -21.97
C ALA A 43 -0.86 15.15 -20.72
N ALA A 44 -1.38 14.86 -19.52
CA ALA A 44 -0.67 15.06 -18.26
C ALA A 44 0.54 14.13 -18.11
N LEU A 45 0.40 12.86 -18.52
CA LEU A 45 1.48 11.87 -18.51
C LEU A 45 2.63 12.30 -19.43
N MET A 46 2.32 12.79 -20.64
CA MET A 46 3.37 13.28 -21.55
C MET A 46 4.14 14.47 -20.97
N LYS A 47 3.47 15.39 -20.24
CA LYS A 47 4.14 16.51 -19.56
C LYS A 47 5.01 16.03 -18.40
N LEU A 48 4.46 15.14 -17.58
CA LEU A 48 5.16 14.55 -16.44
C LEU A 48 6.43 13.80 -16.89
N GLU A 49 6.33 13.03 -17.98
CA GLU A 49 7.48 12.29 -18.52
C GLU A 49 8.59 13.23 -19.00
N ALA A 50 8.23 14.32 -19.71
CA ALA A 50 9.18 15.32 -20.17
C ALA A 50 9.90 16.02 -18.99
N GLU A 51 9.16 16.42 -17.95
CA GLU A 51 9.73 17.05 -16.76
C GLU A 51 10.61 16.08 -15.96
N TRP A 52 10.18 14.83 -15.81
CA TRP A 52 10.99 13.82 -15.15
C TRP A 52 12.29 13.52 -15.91
N GLN A 53 12.22 13.41 -17.23
CA GLN A 53 13.39 13.19 -18.06
C GLN A 53 14.36 14.37 -17.97
N ALA A 54 13.85 15.61 -17.90
CA ALA A 54 14.68 16.79 -17.68
C ALA A 54 15.37 16.80 -16.32
N LEU A 55 14.71 16.32 -15.26
CA LEU A 55 15.25 16.27 -13.90
C LEU A 55 16.23 15.11 -13.67
N SER A 56 15.91 13.93 -14.17
CA SER A 56 16.65 12.69 -13.87
C SER A 56 17.66 12.31 -14.95
N GLY A 57 17.55 12.88 -16.16
CA GLY A 57 18.29 12.46 -17.35
C GLY A 57 17.94 11.04 -17.83
N LYS A 58 16.98 10.36 -17.19
CA LYS A 58 16.55 9.00 -17.49
C LYS A 58 15.12 9.05 -18.01
N ALA A 59 14.86 8.30 -19.08
CA ALA A 59 13.48 8.07 -19.51
C ALA A 59 12.73 7.32 -18.40
N ILE A 60 11.43 7.58 -18.26
CA ILE A 60 10.53 6.70 -17.49
C ILE A 60 10.40 5.44 -18.33
N GLY A 61 11.42 4.58 -18.29
CA GLY A 61 11.29 3.24 -18.82
C GLY A 61 10.17 2.52 -18.08
N ALA A 62 9.80 1.33 -18.53
CA ALA A 62 9.18 0.37 -17.65
C ALA A 62 10.21 0.03 -16.55
N VAL A 63 10.39 0.95 -15.60
CA VAL A 63 10.89 0.67 -14.27
C VAL A 63 9.88 -0.36 -13.83
N GLN A 64 10.25 -1.62 -13.99
CA GLN A 64 9.79 -2.64 -13.08
C GLN A 64 10.15 -2.02 -11.75
N VAL A 65 9.18 -1.35 -11.14
CA VAL A 65 9.13 -1.22 -9.71
C VAL A 65 9.33 -2.66 -9.34
N VAL A 66 10.57 -3.00 -8.95
CA VAL A 66 10.86 -4.26 -8.30
C VAL A 66 10.09 -4.05 -7.01
N VAL A 67 8.78 -4.26 -7.11
CA VAL A 67 7.91 -4.51 -5.98
C VAL A 67 8.62 -5.73 -5.44
N PRO A 68 9.37 -5.59 -4.32
CA PRO A 68 10.03 -6.74 -3.74
C PRO A 68 8.94 -7.79 -3.66
N PRO A 69 9.18 -8.98 -4.26
CA PRO A 69 8.13 -9.96 -4.50
C PRO A 69 7.33 -10.05 -3.21
N PRO A 70 6.00 -9.81 -3.26
CA PRO A 70 5.18 -9.77 -2.06
C PRO A 70 5.59 -10.98 -1.26
N ILE A 71 6.14 -10.75 -0.06
CA ILE A 71 6.56 -11.83 0.82
C ILE A 71 5.32 -12.68 0.90
N GLU A 72 5.34 -13.84 0.23
CA GLU A 72 4.21 -14.72 0.13
C GLU A 72 4.04 -15.29 1.53
N THR A 73 3.36 -14.53 2.39
CA THR A 73 2.65 -15.05 3.54
C THR A 73 1.51 -15.86 2.94
N ALA A 74 1.86 -17.07 2.49
CA ALA A 74 0.97 -18.12 2.07
C ALA A 74 0.16 -18.55 3.30
N VAL A 75 -0.80 -17.71 3.68
CA VAL A 75 -1.92 -18.08 4.53
C VAL A 75 -2.82 -18.93 3.63
N SER A 76 -2.59 -20.25 3.73
CA SER A 76 -3.50 -21.24 3.20
C SER A 76 -4.80 -21.10 4.00
N VAL A 77 -5.74 -20.31 3.48
CA VAL A 77 -7.12 -20.36 3.94
C VAL A 77 -7.68 -21.67 3.41
N GLU A 78 -7.65 -22.71 4.24
CA GLU A 78 -8.44 -23.90 4.00
C GLU A 78 -9.90 -23.47 4.07
N VAL A 79 -10.48 -23.23 2.89
CA VAL A 79 -11.92 -23.16 2.71
C VAL A 79 -12.43 -24.56 3.01
N ILE A 80 -12.91 -24.75 4.24
CA ILE A 80 -13.67 -25.94 4.64
C ILE A 80 -14.98 -25.86 3.85
N SER A 81 -14.96 -26.41 2.63
CA SER A 81 -16.15 -26.69 1.86
C SER A 81 -16.93 -27.76 2.60
N SER A 82 -17.92 -27.30 3.36
CA SER A 82 -19.00 -28.11 3.92
C SER A 82 -19.61 -28.98 2.82
N GLU A 83 -19.69 -30.27 3.11
CA GLU A 83 -19.99 -31.37 2.20
C GLU A 83 -21.42 -31.27 1.64
N PHE A 84 -21.53 -31.22 0.31
CA PHE A 84 -22.71 -31.69 -0.41
C PHE A 84 -22.26 -32.85 -1.30
N HIS A 85 -22.65 -34.06 -0.91
CA HIS A 85 -22.35 -35.28 -1.65
C HIS A 85 -23.03 -35.26 -3.03
N SER A 86 -22.24 -35.23 -4.10
CA SER A 86 -22.70 -35.66 -5.42
C SER A 86 -21.62 -36.49 -6.10
N SER A 87 -21.97 -37.75 -6.34
CA SER A 87 -21.13 -38.83 -6.85
C SER A 87 -20.89 -38.67 -8.35
N VAL A 88 -19.65 -38.45 -8.76
CA VAL A 88 -19.20 -38.53 -10.16
C VAL A 88 -17.86 -39.25 -10.22
N MET A 89 -17.73 -40.11 -11.23
CA MET A 89 -16.75 -41.18 -11.32
C MET A 89 -15.29 -40.74 -11.46
N VAL A 90 -14.48 -41.45 -10.68
CA VAL A 90 -13.06 -41.81 -10.80
C VAL A 90 -12.41 -41.53 -12.17
N VAL A 91 -11.42 -40.64 -12.17
CA VAL A 91 -10.33 -40.65 -13.14
C VAL A 91 -9.03 -40.63 -12.35
N GLU A 92 -8.33 -41.77 -12.35
CA GLU A 92 -6.97 -41.91 -11.85
C GLU A 92 -5.99 -41.25 -12.82
N THR A 93 -5.25 -40.25 -12.34
CA THR A 93 -4.01 -39.80 -13.01
C THR A 93 -2.85 -39.88 -12.04
N ALA A 94 -1.83 -40.60 -12.48
CA ALA A 94 -0.69 -41.07 -11.73
C ALA A 94 0.34 -39.98 -11.39
N THR A 95 0.98 -40.19 -10.23
CA THR A 95 2.41 -40.01 -9.93
C THR A 95 3.13 -38.71 -10.30
N GLY A 96 3.56 -38.00 -9.25
CA GLY A 96 4.99 -37.68 -9.10
C GLY A 96 5.37 -36.21 -9.11
N SER A 97 5.49 -35.60 -7.93
CA SER A 97 6.55 -34.64 -7.61
C SER A 97 6.59 -34.40 -6.09
N LEU A 98 7.59 -34.99 -5.43
CA LEU A 98 7.87 -34.78 -4.00
C LEU A 98 8.52 -33.41 -3.82
N SER A 99 7.70 -32.35 -3.84
CA SER A 99 8.14 -31.01 -3.47
C SER A 99 8.48 -31.01 -1.98
N LYS A 100 9.76 -30.76 -1.68
CA LYS A 100 10.30 -30.62 -0.33
C LYS A 100 9.48 -29.58 0.42
N LYS A 101 8.55 -30.02 1.27
CA LYS A 101 7.71 -29.16 2.11
C LYS A 101 8.63 -28.34 3.02
N LYS A 102 8.85 -27.08 2.65
CA LYS A 102 9.48 -26.06 3.48
C LYS A 102 8.67 -26.00 4.77
N LYS A 103 9.26 -26.42 5.90
CA LYS A 103 8.61 -26.34 7.22
C LYS A 103 8.23 -24.87 7.42
N LYS A 104 6.93 -24.56 7.37
CA LYS A 104 6.43 -23.23 7.73
C LYS A 104 6.86 -23.00 9.18
N ALA A 105 7.57 -21.90 9.44
CA ALA A 105 7.92 -21.52 10.79
C ALA A 105 6.60 -21.28 11.54
N CYS A 106 6.25 -22.21 12.45
CA CYS A 106 5.15 -22.00 13.36
C CYS A 106 5.60 -20.94 14.36
N LEU A 107 4.95 -19.79 14.39
CA LEU A 107 5.19 -18.81 15.43
C LEU A 107 4.79 -19.44 16.77
N PRO A 108 5.58 -19.26 17.84
CA PRO A 108 5.23 -19.80 19.14
C PRO A 108 3.92 -19.17 19.61
N GLU A 109 2.95 -20.02 19.95
CA GLU A 109 1.70 -19.60 20.59
C GLU A 109 2.01 -19.05 21.99
N THR A 110 1.26 -18.03 22.40
CA THR A 110 1.34 -17.50 23.76
C THR A 110 0.53 -18.37 24.71
N SER A 111 0.87 -18.37 26.00
CA SER A 111 0.13 -19.12 27.04
C SER A 111 -1.36 -18.76 27.12
N GLU A 112 -1.75 -17.57 26.63
CA GLU A 112 -3.14 -17.12 26.58
C GLU A 112 -3.95 -17.74 25.44
N THR A 113 -3.29 -18.12 24.34
CA THR A 113 -3.97 -18.62 23.12
C THR A 113 -3.99 -20.14 23.02
N GLN A 114 -3.15 -20.83 23.79
CA GLN A 114 -2.95 -22.28 23.71
C GLN A 114 -4.21 -23.11 24.01
N ASN A 115 -5.16 -22.59 24.80
CA ASN A 115 -6.37 -23.30 25.22
C ASN A 115 -7.64 -22.86 24.47
N LEU A 116 -7.53 -21.97 23.49
CA LEU A 116 -8.67 -21.42 22.78
C LEU A 116 -9.03 -22.27 21.58
N SER A 117 -10.32 -22.47 21.36
CA SER A 117 -10.81 -23.01 20.10
C SER A 117 -10.54 -22.03 18.96
N THR A 118 -10.46 -22.53 17.74
CA THR A 118 -10.26 -21.70 16.53
C THR A 118 -11.33 -20.61 16.41
N ALA A 119 -12.58 -20.89 16.81
CA ALA A 119 -13.67 -19.92 16.79
C ALA A 119 -13.47 -18.78 17.81
N GLU A 120 -12.99 -19.10 19.01
CA GLU A 120 -12.67 -18.10 20.03
C GLU A 120 -11.50 -17.22 19.60
N LEU A 121 -10.46 -17.83 19.02
CA LEU A 121 -9.31 -17.12 18.48
C LEU A 121 -9.73 -16.14 17.38
N GLN A 122 -10.56 -16.59 16.44
CA GLN A 122 -11.13 -15.75 15.39
C GLN A 122 -11.95 -14.59 15.96
N ARG A 123 -12.76 -14.85 17.00
CA ARG A 123 -13.55 -13.81 17.69
C ARG A 123 -12.65 -12.77 18.35
N LEU A 124 -11.59 -13.18 19.03
CA LEU A 124 -10.62 -12.27 19.65
C LEU A 124 -9.93 -11.39 18.61
N VAL A 125 -9.44 -11.99 17.52
CA VAL A 125 -8.80 -11.25 16.42
C VAL A 125 -9.75 -10.21 15.83
N LEU A 126 -11.01 -10.56 15.60
CA LEU A 126 -12.00 -9.64 15.06
C LEU A 126 -12.29 -8.47 16.01
N LEU A 127 -12.40 -8.74 17.32
CA LEU A 127 -12.60 -7.69 18.32
C LEU A 127 -11.42 -6.73 18.39
N GLU A 128 -10.19 -7.25 18.36
CA GLU A 128 -8.96 -6.45 18.35
C GLU A 128 -8.87 -5.59 17.08
N GLN A 129 -9.17 -6.17 15.91
CA GLN A 129 -9.22 -5.44 14.64
C GLN A 129 -10.24 -4.29 14.68
N LEU A 130 -11.43 -4.53 15.22
CA LEU A 130 -12.45 -3.49 15.41
C LEU A 130 -11.98 -2.38 16.35
N GLN A 131 -11.28 -2.72 17.43
CA GLN A 131 -10.71 -1.75 18.35
C GLN A 131 -9.64 -0.88 17.69
N VAL A 132 -8.72 -1.49 16.93
CA VAL A 132 -7.70 -0.79 16.14
C VAL A 132 -8.35 0.16 15.13
N MET A 133 -9.40 -0.28 14.42
CA MET A 133 -10.12 0.57 13.48
C MET A 133 -10.79 1.77 14.17
N ARG A 134 -11.42 1.57 15.33
CA ARG A 134 -12.03 2.66 16.13
C ARG A 134 -10.99 3.66 16.60
N LEU A 135 -9.81 3.20 17.01
CA LEU A 135 -8.69 4.06 17.40
C LEU A 135 -8.16 4.88 16.22
N LYS A 136 -7.92 4.23 15.07
CA LYS A 136 -7.50 4.93 13.84
C LYS A 136 -8.50 5.99 13.41
N LYS A 137 -9.80 5.68 13.44
CA LYS A 137 -10.86 6.65 13.15
C LYS A 137 -10.81 7.85 14.10
N ARG A 138 -10.65 7.62 15.41
CA ARG A 138 -10.55 8.71 16.40
C ARG A 138 -9.31 9.57 16.19
N LYS A 139 -8.16 8.96 15.89
CA LYS A 139 -6.91 9.69 15.59
C LYS A 139 -7.11 10.61 14.38
N LEU A 140 -7.65 10.08 13.29
CA LEU A 140 -7.88 10.85 12.06
C LEU A 140 -8.88 11.99 12.28
N MET A 141 -9.96 11.77 13.03
CA MET A 141 -10.90 12.83 13.39
C MET A 141 -10.24 13.96 14.20
N ARG A 142 -9.27 13.62 15.08
CA ARG A 142 -8.53 14.60 15.86
C ARG A 142 -7.57 15.41 14.98
N GLU A 143 -6.80 14.75 14.13
CA GLU A 143 -5.89 15.41 13.17
C GLU A 143 -6.66 16.37 12.24
N LEU A 144 -7.85 15.98 11.78
CA LEU A 144 -8.69 16.87 10.96
C LEU A 144 -9.15 18.11 11.73
N ALA A 145 -9.54 17.97 12.99
CA ALA A 145 -9.96 19.09 13.83
C ALA A 145 -8.79 20.05 14.15
N GLU A 146 -7.60 19.51 14.42
CA GLU A 146 -6.37 20.30 14.64
C GLU A 146 -6.02 21.10 13.38
N ASN A 147 -6.03 20.46 12.21
CA ASN A 147 -5.78 21.12 10.92
C ASN A 147 -6.83 22.20 10.56
N GLU A 148 -8.06 22.07 11.04
CA GLU A 148 -9.10 23.10 10.84
C GLU A 148 -8.84 24.32 11.72
N SER A 149 -8.45 24.11 12.98
CA SER A 149 -8.10 25.21 13.90
C SER A 149 -6.85 25.98 13.47
N GLU A 150 -5.85 25.33 12.87
CA GLU A 150 -4.67 26.00 12.34
C GLU A 150 -5.01 26.91 11.15
N LYS A 151 -6.02 26.58 10.35
CA LYS A 151 -6.44 27.40 9.21
C LYS A 151 -7.16 28.67 9.64
N GLU A 152 -7.95 28.63 10.70
CA GLU A 152 -8.65 29.82 11.21
C GLU A 152 -7.65 30.88 11.72
N LEU A 153 -6.61 30.45 12.44
CA LEU A 153 -5.58 31.36 12.97
C LEU A 153 -4.78 32.10 11.88
N VAL A 154 -4.58 31.49 10.71
CA VAL A 154 -3.87 32.15 9.61
C VAL A 154 -4.73 33.25 8.97
N THR A 155 -6.05 33.08 8.92
CA THR A 155 -6.94 34.06 8.27
C THR A 155 -7.16 35.35 9.06
N GLU A 156 -6.97 35.33 10.39
CA GLU A 156 -7.11 36.54 11.21
C GLU A 156 -5.91 37.48 11.07
N HIS A 157 -4.73 36.98 10.69
CA HIS A 157 -3.51 37.77 10.68
C HIS A 157 -3.33 38.64 9.42
N ASP A 158 -4.06 38.37 8.35
CA ASP A 158 -3.97 39.10 7.07
C ASP A 158 -4.96 40.27 6.92
N ASN A 159 -5.86 40.47 7.89
CA ASN A 159 -6.91 41.49 7.79
C ASN A 159 -6.63 42.81 8.54
N VAL A 160 -5.36 43.07 8.90
CA VAL A 160 -4.96 44.19 9.80
C VAL A 160 -4.46 45.45 9.05
N TYR A 161 -4.46 45.50 7.72
CA TYR A 161 -4.14 46.74 7.00
C TYR A 161 -5.30 47.25 6.14
N PRO A 162 -6.18 48.11 6.70
CA PRO A 162 -6.97 49.01 5.87
C PRO A 162 -6.01 50.02 5.24
N GLN A 163 -5.92 50.02 3.90
CA GLN A 163 -5.22 51.07 3.16
C GLN A 163 -5.98 52.39 3.37
N LEU A 164 -5.26 53.38 3.91
CA LEU A 164 -5.65 54.81 3.93
C LEU A 164 -4.82 55.55 2.89
#